data_AF-A0A2U1DVE0-F1
#
_entry.id   AF-A0A2U1DVE0-F1
#
_cell.length_a   1.000
_cell.length_b   1.000
_cell.length_c   1.000
_cell.angle_alpha   90.00
_cell.angle_beta   90.00
_cell.angle_gamma   90.00
#
_symmetry.space_group_name_H-M   'P 1'
#
loop_
_entity.id
_entity.type
_entity.pdbx_description
1 polymer ?
#
loop_
_entity_poly.entity_id
_entity_poly.type
_entity_poly.pdbx_seq_one_letter_code
_entity_poly.pdbx_strand_id
1 'polypeptide(L)'
;MPDIHIHREHHLGFKEARKVAFSWAEKAEEKFDMECTYEEGEKEDLLTFTRTGVKGTLLVDAHQFEMKAQLGFLLGAFKDRIEAEIGEQLDALLNAPHPSAKKPAADKKKAATDTDAGKPAPKAKKA
;
A
#
# COMPACT_ATOMS: atom_id res chain seq x y z
N MET A 1 -10.03 -23.08 0.64
CA MET A 1 -8.56 -23.12 0.66
C MET A 1 -8.10 -21.98 1.55
N PRO A 2 -7.05 -22.14 2.36
CA PRO A 2 -6.48 -21.05 3.13
C PRO A 2 -6.11 -19.90 2.20
N ASP A 3 -6.70 -18.73 2.44
CA ASP A 3 -6.42 -17.50 1.71
C ASP A 3 -5.62 -16.54 2.59
N ILE A 4 -4.72 -15.81 1.94
CA ILE A 4 -3.94 -14.71 2.48
C ILE A 4 -4.44 -13.46 1.80
N HIS A 5 -4.69 -12.41 2.60
CA HIS A 5 -5.03 -11.10 2.10
C HIS A 5 -4.21 -10.05 2.84
N ILE A 6 -3.36 -9.35 2.10
CA ILE A 6 -2.46 -8.32 2.62
C ILE A 6 -2.79 -7.02 1.90
N HIS A 7 -3.06 -5.98 2.69
CA HIS A 7 -3.27 -4.63 2.19
C HIS A 7 -2.22 -3.69 2.79
N ARG A 8 -1.62 -2.84 1.95
CA ARG A 8 -0.61 -1.85 2.34
C ARG A 8 -0.85 -0.54 1.64
N GLU A 9 -1.05 0.52 2.42
CA GLU A 9 -1.14 1.88 1.91
C GLU A 9 0.26 2.49 1.77
N HIS A 10 0.45 3.32 0.74
CA HIS A 10 1.69 4.03 0.50
C HIS A 10 1.48 5.37 -0.22
N HIS A 11 2.48 6.24 -0.17
CA HIS A 11 2.44 7.57 -0.81
C HIS A 11 3.44 7.73 -1.95
N LEU A 12 3.87 6.61 -2.57
CA LEU A 12 4.87 6.58 -3.63
C LEU A 12 4.36 7.15 -4.96
N GLY A 13 3.06 7.04 -5.23
CA GLY A 13 2.48 7.32 -6.54
C GLY A 13 2.74 6.20 -7.55
N PHE A 14 1.95 6.18 -8.63
CA PHE A 14 1.84 5.00 -9.50
C PHE A 14 3.15 4.55 -10.15
N LYS A 15 3.98 5.49 -10.63
CA LYS A 15 5.26 5.15 -11.30
C LYS A 15 6.25 4.45 -10.38
N GLU A 16 6.36 4.91 -9.13
CA GLU A 16 7.26 4.30 -8.14
C GLU A 16 6.65 3.00 -7.61
N ALA A 17 5.33 2.95 -7.44
CA ALA A 17 4.59 1.75 -7.08
C ALA A 17 4.83 0.61 -8.08
N ARG A 18 4.78 0.90 -9.38
CA ARG A 18 5.11 -0.04 -10.46
C ARG A 18 6.53 -0.60 -10.35
N LYS A 19 7.53 0.26 -10.07
CA LYS A 19 8.92 -0.20 -9.87
C LYS A 19 9.03 -1.14 -8.67
N VAL A 20 8.36 -0.81 -7.57
CA VAL A 20 8.34 -1.66 -6.37
C VAL A 20 7.70 -3.02 -6.69
N ALA A 21 6.60 -3.03 -7.43
CA ALA A 21 5.93 -4.27 -7.84
C ALA A 21 6.83 -5.14 -8.73
N PHE A 22 7.56 -4.54 -9.68
CA PHE A 22 8.57 -5.26 -10.46
C PHE A 22 9.69 -5.83 -9.59
N SER A 23 10.26 -5.03 -8.68
CA SER A 23 11.28 -5.52 -7.75
C SER A 23 10.77 -6.61 -6.81
N TRP A 24 9.48 -6.60 -6.48
CA TRP A 24 8.85 -7.68 -5.72
C TRP A 24 8.72 -8.93 -6.59
N ALA A 25 8.26 -8.81 -7.84
CA ALA A 25 8.15 -9.91 -8.78
C ALA A 25 9.50 -10.62 -8.97
N GLU A 26 10.57 -9.89 -9.30
CA GLU A 26 11.92 -10.45 -9.47
C GLU A 26 12.37 -11.22 -8.23
N LYS A 27 12.18 -10.64 -7.03
CA LYS A 27 12.50 -11.34 -5.77
C LYS A 27 11.63 -12.57 -5.56
N ALA A 28 10.38 -12.54 -5.98
CA ALA A 28 9.46 -13.66 -5.84
C ALA A 28 9.88 -14.82 -6.76
N GLU A 29 10.28 -14.53 -8.00
CA GLU A 29 10.84 -15.51 -8.93
C GLU A 29 12.14 -16.10 -8.36
N GLU A 30 13.11 -15.26 -7.97
CA GLU A 30 14.43 -15.71 -7.52
C GLU A 30 14.41 -16.47 -6.18
N LYS A 31 13.66 -15.97 -5.18
CA LYS A 31 13.70 -16.54 -3.82
C LYS A 31 12.68 -17.65 -3.59
N PHE A 32 11.55 -17.61 -4.30
CA PHE A 32 10.44 -18.51 -4.02
C PHE A 32 10.06 -19.39 -5.22
N ASP A 33 10.79 -19.29 -6.32
CA ASP A 33 10.54 -20.06 -7.55
C ASP A 33 9.08 -19.86 -8.00
N MET A 34 8.66 -18.59 -8.05
CA MET A 34 7.36 -18.17 -8.53
C MET A 34 7.41 -17.91 -10.02
N GLU A 35 6.38 -18.35 -10.74
CA GLU A 35 6.10 -17.87 -12.08
C GLU A 35 5.28 -16.58 -11.95
N CYS A 36 5.80 -15.46 -12.47
CA CYS A 36 5.12 -14.17 -12.41
C CYS A 36 4.67 -13.72 -13.81
N THR A 37 3.52 -13.07 -13.87
CA THR A 37 2.96 -12.45 -15.08
C THR A 37 2.48 -11.06 -14.71
N TYR A 38 3.01 -10.04 -15.37
CA TYR A 38 2.72 -8.65 -15.08
C TYR A 38 1.84 -8.04 -16.19
N GLU A 39 0.74 -7.41 -15.80
CA GLU A 39 -0.21 -6.73 -16.68
C GLU A 39 -0.26 -5.24 -16.30
N GLU A 40 0.27 -4.38 -17.17
CA GLU A 40 0.25 -2.94 -16.97
C GLU A 40 -1.08 -2.32 -17.40
N GLY A 41 -1.69 -1.52 -16.53
CA GLY A 41 -2.88 -0.74 -16.82
C GLY A 41 -2.66 0.77 -16.72
N GLU A 42 -3.71 1.54 -16.98
CA GLU A 42 -3.67 3.01 -16.93
C GLU A 42 -3.69 3.57 -15.50
N LYS A 43 -4.39 2.88 -14.58
CA LYS A 43 -4.60 3.32 -13.19
C LYS A 43 -4.11 2.31 -12.17
N GLU A 44 -4.20 1.04 -12.52
CA GLU A 44 -3.82 -0.09 -11.71
C GLU A 44 -3.05 -1.09 -12.58
N ASP A 45 -2.06 -1.75 -12.00
CA ASP A 45 -1.44 -2.92 -12.61
C ASP A 45 -1.83 -4.17 -11.83
N LEU A 46 -1.78 -5.30 -12.53
CA LEU A 46 -2.01 -6.60 -11.94
C LEU A 46 -0.80 -7.50 -12.15
N LEU A 47 -0.20 -7.95 -11.06
CA LEU A 47 0.82 -8.98 -11.07
C LEU A 47 0.21 -10.29 -10.60
N THR A 48 0.12 -11.28 -11.48
CA THR A 48 -0.27 -12.64 -11.13
C THR A 48 0.97 -13.46 -10.83
N PHE A 49 0.99 -14.19 -9.72
CA PHE A 49 2.08 -15.08 -9.36
C PHE A 49 1.57 -16.48 -9.00
N THR A 50 2.29 -17.51 -9.42
CA THR A 50 1.87 -18.89 -9.19
C THR A 50 3.07 -19.81 -9.01
N ARG A 51 2.89 -20.84 -8.20
CA ARG A 51 3.76 -22.02 -8.14
C ARG A 51 2.97 -23.21 -7.65
N THR A 52 3.61 -24.37 -7.55
CA THR A 52 2.98 -25.55 -6.96
C THR A 52 2.49 -25.25 -5.53
N GLY A 53 1.17 -25.27 -5.36
CA GLY A 53 0.51 -25.04 -4.06
C GLY A 53 0.33 -23.57 -3.65
N VAL A 54 0.67 -22.60 -4.48
CA VAL A 54 0.38 -21.17 -4.23
C VAL A 54 -0.11 -20.52 -5.52
N LYS A 55 -1.21 -19.77 -5.46
CA LYS A 55 -1.65 -18.91 -6.55
C LYS A 55 -2.11 -17.58 -5.98
N GLY A 56 -1.63 -16.48 -6.52
CA GLY A 56 -1.99 -15.17 -6.03
C GLY A 56 -1.88 -14.06 -7.05
N THR A 57 -2.29 -12.88 -6.60
CA THR A 57 -2.29 -11.64 -7.36
C THR A 57 -1.84 -10.50 -6.45
N LEU A 58 -1.08 -9.57 -6.99
CA LEU A 58 -0.74 -8.28 -6.40
C LEU A 58 -1.31 -7.18 -7.30
N LEU A 59 -2.32 -6.47 -6.79
CA LEU A 59 -2.86 -5.27 -7.43
C LEU A 59 -2.05 -4.07 -6.96
N VAL A 60 -1.62 -3.27 -7.93
CA VAL A 60 -0.70 -2.15 -7.77
C VAL A 60 -1.44 -0.88 -8.13
N ASP A 61 -1.72 -0.02 -7.16
CA ASP A 61 -2.33 1.29 -7.37
C ASP A 61 -1.35 2.42 -6.99
N ALA A 62 -1.68 3.67 -7.30
CA ALA A 62 -0.91 4.84 -6.90
C ALA A 62 -0.78 5.00 -5.37
N HIS A 63 -1.72 4.45 -4.61
CA HIS A 63 -1.86 4.68 -3.17
C HIS A 63 -1.80 3.40 -2.33
N GLN A 64 -1.92 2.24 -2.95
CA GLN A 64 -2.03 0.99 -2.20
C GLN A 64 -1.55 -0.21 -3.01
N PHE A 65 -1.14 -1.23 -2.25
CA PHE A 65 -0.96 -2.60 -2.71
C PHE A 65 -1.99 -3.51 -2.06
N GLU A 66 -2.63 -4.33 -2.88
CA GLU A 66 -3.56 -5.37 -2.44
C GLU A 66 -3.07 -6.72 -2.95
N MET A 67 -2.61 -7.57 -2.04
CA MET A 67 -2.13 -8.90 -2.36
C MET A 67 -3.10 -9.96 -1.86
N LYS A 68 -3.48 -10.86 -2.76
CA LYS A 68 -4.29 -12.05 -2.45
C LYS A 68 -3.51 -13.28 -2.84
N ALA A 69 -3.44 -14.28 -1.97
CA ALA A 69 -2.84 -15.56 -2.30
C ALA A 69 -3.70 -16.70 -1.75
N GLN A 70 -3.83 -17.77 -2.52
CA GLN A 70 -4.49 -18.99 -2.14
C GLN A 70 -3.43 -20.07 -1.97
N LEU A 71 -3.47 -20.74 -0.82
CA LEU A 71 -2.55 -21.81 -0.49
C LEU A 71 -3.22 -23.17 -0.67
N GLY A 72 -2.45 -24.12 -1.21
CA GLY A 72 -2.80 -25.53 -1.22
C GLY A 72 -2.78 -26.12 0.19
N PHE A 73 -3.41 -27.29 0.35
CA PHE A 73 -3.59 -27.96 1.64
C PHE A 73 -2.30 -28.09 2.48
N LEU A 74 -1.19 -28.48 1.84
CA LEU A 74 0.10 -28.67 2.51
C LEU A 74 0.68 -27.38 3.09
N LEU A 75 0.51 -26.26 2.40
CA LEU A 75 1.03 -24.95 2.84
C LEU A 75 0.08 -24.23 3.79
N GLY A 76 -1.18 -24.67 3.88
CA GLY A 76 -2.19 -24.07 4.74
C GLY A 76 -1.81 -24.01 6.22
N ALA A 77 -1.09 -25.01 6.72
CA ALA A 77 -0.60 -25.03 8.11
C ALA A 77 0.43 -23.94 8.42
N PHE A 78 1.04 -23.35 7.38
CA PHE A 78 2.03 -22.29 7.49
C PHE A 78 1.50 -20.93 7.03
N LYS A 79 0.17 -20.79 6.83
CA LYS A 79 -0.47 -19.57 6.32
C LYS A 79 0.07 -18.32 7.00
N ASP A 80 0.02 -18.27 8.33
CA ASP A 80 0.35 -17.04 9.06
C ASP A 80 1.84 -16.67 8.94
N ARG A 81 2.72 -17.68 8.84
CA ARG A 81 4.14 -17.44 8.58
C ARG A 81 4.38 -16.93 7.15
N ILE A 82 3.69 -17.50 6.17
CA ILE A 82 3.80 -17.08 4.77
C ILE A 82 3.25 -15.65 4.61
N GLU A 83 2.12 -15.35 5.23
CA GLU A 83 1.53 -14.01 5.25
C GLU A 83 2.47 -12.98 5.89
N ALA A 84 3.09 -13.32 7.02
CA ALA A 84 4.08 -12.46 7.67
C ALA A 84 5.29 -12.20 6.78
N GLU A 85 5.90 -13.24 6.19
CA GLU A 85 7.07 -13.11 5.30
C GLU A 85 6.75 -12.22 4.09
N ILE A 86 5.62 -12.46 3.43
CA ILE A 86 5.17 -11.65 2.29
C ILE A 86 4.96 -10.19 2.72
N GLY A 87 4.30 -9.97 3.86
CA GLY A 87 4.08 -8.64 4.41
C GLY A 87 5.39 -7.91 4.69
N GLU A 88 6.34 -8.56 5.36
CA GLU A 88 7.66 -8.00 5.67
C GLU A 88 8.45 -7.65 4.42
N GLN A 89 8.41 -8.47 3.37
CA GLN A 89 9.07 -8.16 2.11
C GLN A 89 8.46 -6.97 1.39
N LEU A 90 7.12 -6.88 1.37
CA LEU A 90 6.42 -5.76 0.77
C LEU A 90 6.72 -4.47 1.56
N ASP A 91 6.67 -4.54 2.89
CA ASP A 91 6.99 -3.43 3.78
C ASP A 91 8.45 -2.99 3.63
N ALA A 92 9.40 -3.92 3.50
CA ALA A 92 10.81 -3.59 3.27
C ALA A 92 11.02 -2.89 1.92
N LEU A 93 10.30 -3.31 0.88
CA LEU A 93 10.35 -2.66 -0.43
C LEU A 93 9.70 -1.28 -0.41
N LEU A 94 8.60 -1.09 0.30
CA LEU A 94 7.93 0.21 0.45
C LEU A 94 8.76 1.21 1.26
N ASN A 95 9.48 0.74 2.27
CA ASN A 95 10.30 1.57 3.17
C ASN A 95 11.75 1.75 2.71
N ALA A 96 12.19 1.03 1.67
CA ALA A 96 13.52 1.24 1.09
C ALA A 96 13.66 2.71 0.64
N PRO A 97 14.84 3.33 0.81
CA PRO A 97 15.08 4.70 0.39
C PRO A 97 15.03 4.80 -1.15
N HIS A 98 13.83 5.00 -1.68
CA HIS A 98 13.61 5.33 -3.08
C HIS A 98 14.03 6.79 -3.32
N PRO A 99 14.79 7.10 -4.39
CA PRO A 99 15.35 8.43 -4.63
C PRO A 99 14.31 9.55 -4.85
N SER A 100 13.01 9.25 -4.73
CA SER A 100 11.90 10.20 -4.79
C SER A 100 11.45 10.71 -3.41
N ALA A 101 11.96 10.17 -2.29
CA ALA A 101 11.62 10.63 -0.94
C ALA A 101 12.44 11.86 -0.49
N LYS A 102 12.31 13.00 -1.19
CA LYS A 102 12.60 14.30 -0.56
C LYS A 102 11.50 14.63 0.44
N LYS A 103 11.71 14.29 1.72
CA LYS A 103 10.96 14.83 2.88
C LYS A 103 11.54 16.22 3.27
N PRO A 104 10.89 17.11 4.07
CA PRO A 104 9.62 16.91 4.79
C PRO A 104 8.66 18.12 4.96
N ALA A 105 7.39 17.85 5.26
CA ALA A 105 6.55 18.73 6.09
C ALA A 105 5.55 17.82 6.84
N ALA A 106 5.51 17.66 8.16
CA ALA A 106 5.55 18.64 9.25
C ALA A 106 4.39 19.64 9.20
N ASP A 107 3.16 19.16 9.37
CA ASP A 107 2.08 20.01 9.91
C ASP A 107 2.02 19.85 11.44
N LYS A 108 3.00 20.45 12.10
CA LYS A 108 2.79 21.05 13.41
C LYS A 108 3.03 22.55 13.27
N LYS A 109 1.90 23.28 13.29
CA LYS A 109 1.67 24.57 13.98
C LYS A 109 1.43 25.79 13.08
N LYS A 110 0.14 26.09 12.85
CA LYS A 110 -0.38 27.46 12.97
C LYS A 110 -1.86 27.51 13.38
N ALA A 111 -2.15 27.10 14.62
CA ALA A 111 -3.28 27.66 15.36
C ALA A 111 -2.78 28.96 16.02
N ALA A 112 -2.80 30.05 15.26
CA ALA A 112 -2.71 31.39 15.79
C ALA A 112 -4.12 32.00 15.70
N THR A 113 -4.77 32.07 16.85
CA THR A 113 -5.65 33.14 17.30
C THR A 113 -6.37 33.94 16.20
N ASP A 114 -7.68 33.76 16.10
CA ASP A 114 -8.55 34.92 15.94
C ASP A 114 -9.72 34.83 16.92
N THR A 115 -9.90 35.96 17.58
CA THR A 115 -10.89 36.27 18.59
C THR A 115 -12.22 36.50 17.89
N ASP A 116 -13.19 35.60 18.00
CA ASP A 116 -14.59 35.97 17.70
C ASP A 116 -15.40 35.97 19.00
N ALA A 117 -15.57 37.20 19.48
CA ALA A 117 -16.52 37.55 20.50
C ALA A 117 -17.93 37.23 19.99
N GLY A 118 -18.52 36.16 20.52
CA GLY A 118 -19.95 35.97 20.41
C GLY A 118 -20.69 37.17 21.01
N LYS A 119 -21.42 37.91 20.17
CA LYS A 119 -22.87 38.18 20.32
C LYS A 119 -23.34 39.27 19.33
N PRO A 120 -24.21 38.94 18.35
CA PRO A 120 -24.98 39.95 17.64
C PRO A 120 -26.25 40.28 18.44
N ALA A 121 -26.54 41.56 18.65
CA ALA A 121 -27.87 42.04 19.02
C ALA A 121 -28.10 43.45 18.45
N PRO A 122 -29.00 43.61 17.47
CA PRO A 122 -29.47 44.91 17.01
C PRO A 122 -30.67 45.39 17.86
N LYS A 123 -31.01 46.69 17.71
CA LYS A 123 -32.16 47.48 18.26
C LYS A 123 -31.69 48.47 19.34
N ALA A 124 -32.03 49.76 19.32
CA ALA A 124 -32.82 50.60 18.42
C ALA A 124 -32.46 52.08 18.69
N LYS A 125 -32.43 52.90 17.63
CA LYS A 125 -32.59 54.35 17.75
C LYS A 125 -34.08 54.67 17.75
N LYS A 126 -34.57 55.46 18.72
CA LYS A 126 -35.72 56.36 18.52
C LYS A 126 -35.83 57.38 19.66
N ALA A 127 -36.06 58.62 19.23
CA ALA A 127 -36.41 59.85 19.96
C ALA A 127 -35.30 60.48 20.81
#